data_AF-A0A4Y2I2V1-F1
#
_entry.id   AF-A0A4Y2I2V1-F1
#
_cell.length_a   1.000
_cell.length_b   1.000
_cell.length_c   1.000
_cell.angle_alpha   90.00
_cell.angle_beta   90.00
_cell.angle_gamma   90.00
#
_symmetry.space_group_name_H-M   'P 1'
#
loop_
_entity.id
_entity.type
_entity.pdbx_description
1 polymer ?
#
loop_
_entity_poly.entity_id
_entity_poly.type
_entity_poly.pdbx_seq_one_letter_code
_entity_poly.pdbx_strand_id
1 'polypeptide(L)'
;KVSSFNRTVLLHTTASEFLDTTFPQRWIGRGAVKAWPPRSPDITPLYFYLWGYVKQHAYSERINDINHLKQGITDVIHSVTPDVLTRVWEELDYL
;
A
#
# COMPACT_ATOMS: atom_id res chain seq x y z
N LYS A 1 0.76 -13.38 -31.25
CA LYS A 1 -0.20 -12.99 -30.17
C LYS A 1 -0.32 -14.00 -29.02
N VAL A 2 0.16 -15.26 -29.14
CA VAL A 2 0.10 -16.28 -28.07
C VAL A 2 1.30 -16.22 -27.08
N SER A 3 2.44 -15.67 -27.51
CA SER A 3 3.67 -15.58 -26.69
C SER A 3 3.61 -14.59 -25.52
N SER A 4 2.83 -13.51 -25.64
CA SER A 4 2.66 -12.53 -24.55
C SER A 4 1.74 -13.05 -23.44
N PHE A 5 0.77 -13.91 -23.76
CA PHE A 5 -0.24 -14.40 -22.82
C PHE A 5 0.37 -15.37 -21.80
N ASN A 6 1.24 -16.28 -22.25
CA ASN A 6 1.90 -17.25 -21.36
C ASN A 6 2.91 -16.59 -20.40
N ARG A 7 3.54 -15.50 -20.81
CA ARG A 7 4.52 -14.79 -19.96
C ARG A 7 3.82 -14.05 -18.80
N THR A 8 2.65 -13.48 -19.05
CA THR A 8 1.84 -12.80 -18.02
C THR A 8 1.28 -13.78 -16.99
N VAL A 9 0.86 -14.98 -17.41
CA VAL A 9 0.35 -16.03 -16.51
C VAL A 9 1.47 -16.57 -15.63
N LEU A 10 2.65 -16.87 -16.18
CA LEU A 10 3.78 -17.40 -15.42
C LEU A 10 4.29 -16.44 -14.34
N LEU A 11 4.39 -15.14 -14.65
CA LEU A 11 4.83 -14.12 -13.68
C LEU A 11 3.83 -13.92 -12.53
N HIS A 12 2.53 -14.05 -12.80
CA HIS A 12 1.48 -13.89 -11.79
C HIS A 12 1.50 -15.04 -10.76
N THR A 13 1.72 -16.27 -11.24
CA THR A 13 1.79 -17.46 -10.37
C THR A 13 2.98 -17.38 -9.41
N THR A 14 4.17 -17.05 -9.91
CA THR A 14 5.39 -16.95 -9.08
C THR A 14 5.29 -15.85 -8.01
N ALA A 15 4.70 -14.71 -8.34
CA ALA A 15 4.50 -13.62 -7.39
C ALA A 15 3.52 -14.00 -6.27
N SER A 16 2.45 -14.73 -6.60
CA SER A 16 1.43 -15.16 -5.62
C SER A 16 2.02 -16.19 -4.65
N GLU A 17 2.80 -17.16 -5.15
CA GLU A 17 3.50 -18.15 -4.32
C GLU A 17 4.51 -17.50 -3.34
N PHE A 18 5.24 -16.49 -3.81
CA PHE A 18 6.14 -15.72 -2.95
C PHE A 18 5.39 -14.96 -1.84
N LEU A 19 4.23 -14.39 -2.16
CA LEU A 19 3.42 -13.66 -1.19
C LEU A 19 2.72 -14.60 -0.20
N ASP A 20 2.27 -15.77 -0.64
CA ASP A 20 1.70 -16.81 0.22
C ASP A 20 2.72 -17.33 1.24
N THR A 21 3.99 -17.47 0.83
CA THR A 21 5.07 -17.90 1.72
C THR A 21 5.56 -16.80 2.65
N THR A 22 5.68 -15.56 2.17
CA THR A 22 6.23 -14.44 2.96
C THR A 22 5.19 -13.80 3.88
N PHE A 23 3.93 -13.75 3.44
CA PHE A 23 2.83 -13.05 4.11
C PHE A 23 1.56 -13.93 4.16
N PRO A 24 1.62 -15.11 4.80
CA PRO A 24 0.50 -16.05 4.81
C PRO A 24 -0.75 -15.38 5.37
N GLN A 25 -1.86 -15.49 4.64
CA GLN A 25 -3.18 -14.91 4.97
C GLN A 25 -3.20 -13.38 5.14
N ARG A 26 -2.11 -12.68 4.82
CA ARG A 26 -1.96 -11.24 5.08
C ARG A 26 -1.82 -10.40 3.81
N TRP A 27 -1.53 -11.01 2.68
CA TRP A 27 -1.46 -10.30 1.40
C TRP A 27 -2.83 -10.26 0.71
N ILE A 28 -2.99 -9.28 -0.17
CA ILE A 28 -4.25 -8.97 -0.84
C ILE A 28 -3.98 -8.94 -2.34
N GLY A 29 -4.82 -9.58 -3.15
CA GLY A 29 -4.63 -9.63 -4.58
C GLY A 29 -5.55 -10.64 -5.27
N ARG A 30 -5.36 -10.82 -6.58
CA ARG A 30 -6.08 -11.85 -7.33
C ARG A 30 -5.56 -13.23 -6.94
N GLY A 31 -6.40 -14.03 -6.28
CA GLY A 31 -6.04 -15.37 -5.79
C GLY A 31 -5.65 -15.42 -4.29
N ALA A 32 -5.58 -14.27 -3.61
CA ALA A 32 -5.42 -14.23 -2.15
C ALA A 32 -6.73 -14.57 -1.43
N VAL A 33 -6.64 -14.95 -0.15
CA VAL A 33 -7.82 -15.23 0.70
C VAL A 33 -8.74 -14.01 0.83
N LYS A 34 -8.16 -12.81 0.89
CA LYS A 34 -8.90 -11.55 0.72
C LYS A 34 -8.80 -11.13 -0.75
N ALA A 35 -9.77 -11.57 -1.55
CA ALA A 35 -9.80 -11.29 -2.98
C ALA A 35 -10.01 -9.79 -3.24
N TRP A 36 -9.15 -9.18 -4.06
CA TRP A 36 -9.29 -7.77 -4.45
C TRP A 36 -10.27 -7.62 -5.61
N PRO A 37 -11.23 -6.67 -5.56
CA PRO A 37 -12.17 -6.47 -6.64
C PRO A 37 -11.48 -5.98 -7.94
N PRO A 38 -11.99 -6.37 -9.12
CA PRO A 38 -11.45 -5.91 -10.39
C PRO A 38 -11.71 -4.41 -10.58
N ARG A 39 -10.67 -3.67 -11.04
CA ARG A 39 -10.66 -2.20 -11.26
C ARG A 39 -10.67 -1.32 -10.01
N SER A 40 -9.89 -1.69 -8.99
CA SER A 40 -9.48 -0.76 -7.92
C SER A 40 -7.99 -0.43 -8.06
N PRO A 41 -7.59 0.53 -8.93
CA PRO A 41 -6.18 0.81 -9.20
C PRO A 41 -5.49 1.57 -8.05
N ASP A 42 -6.25 2.17 -7.11
CA ASP A 42 -5.69 3.24 -6.25
C ASP A 42 -6.03 3.18 -4.75
N ILE A 43 -6.71 2.16 -4.24
CA ILE A 43 -7.28 2.28 -2.87
C ILE A 43 -6.82 1.12 -2.00
N THR A 44 -5.53 1.08 -1.66
CA THR A 44 -5.21 0.74 -0.26
C THR A 44 -5.60 2.00 0.52
N PRO A 45 -6.49 1.94 1.50
CA PRO A 45 -6.91 3.14 2.22
C PRO A 45 -5.79 3.68 3.08
N LEU A 46 -4.86 2.82 3.46
CA LEU A 46 -3.52 3.22 3.86
C LEU A 46 -2.84 4.11 2.81
N TYR A 47 -2.81 3.72 1.54
CA TYR A 47 -2.22 4.54 0.48
C TYR A 47 -2.96 5.86 0.27
N PHE A 48 -4.30 5.90 0.31
CA PHE A 48 -5.05 7.15 0.16
C PHE A 48 -4.89 8.08 1.38
N TYR A 49 -5.12 7.54 2.58
CA TYR A 49 -5.05 8.27 3.84
C TYR A 49 -3.62 8.66 4.19
N LEU A 50 -2.69 7.69 4.26
CA LEU A 50 -1.31 7.94 4.69
C LEU A 50 -0.60 8.87 3.72
N TRP A 51 -0.82 8.72 2.41
CA TRP A 51 -0.20 9.61 1.43
C TRP A 51 -0.74 11.04 1.52
N GLY A 52 -2.05 11.21 1.73
CA GLY A 52 -2.66 12.51 1.98
C GLY A 52 -2.11 13.15 3.26
N TYR A 53 -2.09 12.38 4.36
CA TYR A 53 -1.59 12.78 5.66
C TYR A 53 -0.11 13.19 5.61
N VAL A 54 0.75 12.36 5.03
CA VAL A 54 2.19 12.63 4.89
C VAL A 54 2.43 13.89 4.08
N LYS A 55 1.74 14.07 2.95
CA LYS A 55 1.89 15.30 2.15
C LYS A 55 1.45 16.54 2.91
N GLN A 56 0.33 16.47 3.65
CA GLN A 56 -0.14 17.62 4.42
C GLN A 56 0.87 18.05 5.48
N HIS A 57 1.51 17.10 6.17
CA HIS A 57 2.38 17.41 7.30
C HIS A 57 3.84 17.62 6.89
N ALA A 58 4.39 16.83 5.96
CA ALA A 58 5.77 16.97 5.50
C ALA A 58 6.01 18.27 4.70
N TYR A 59 4.95 18.85 4.13
CA TYR A 59 5.00 20.13 3.41
C TYR A 59 4.36 21.28 4.21
N SER A 60 4.06 21.08 5.49
CA SER A 60 3.48 22.14 6.35
C SER A 60 4.44 23.30 6.58
N GLU A 61 5.74 23.02 6.57
CA GLU A 61 6.81 24.00 6.68
C GLU A 61 7.57 24.15 5.36
N ARG A 62 8.31 25.26 5.22
CA ARG A 62 9.13 25.51 4.04
C ARG A 62 10.28 24.52 3.98
N ILE A 63 10.31 23.72 2.91
CA ILE A 63 11.41 22.79 2.63
C ILE A 63 12.57 23.57 2.02
N ASN A 64 13.74 23.46 2.64
CA ASN A 64 14.95 24.19 2.23
C ASN A 64 15.90 23.31 1.40
N ASP A 65 15.87 21.99 1.62
CA ASP A 65 16.66 21.00 0.90
C ASP A 65 16.04 19.59 0.99
N ILE A 66 16.66 18.63 0.29
CA ILE A 66 16.19 17.25 0.22
C ILE A 66 16.32 16.49 1.54
N ASN A 67 17.30 16.82 2.38
CA ASN A 67 17.47 16.17 3.68
C ASN A 67 16.40 16.64 4.65
N HIS A 68 16.04 17.93 4.62
CA HIS A 68 14.92 18.46 5.39
C HIS A 68 13.61 17.76 5.02
N LEU A 69 13.32 17.57 3.72
CA LEU A 69 12.13 16.83 3.28
C LEU A 69 12.17 15.36 3.73
N LYS A 70 13.31 14.68 3.60
CA LYS A 70 13.45 13.28 4.06
C LYS A 70 13.20 13.17 5.56
N GLN A 71 13.73 14.09 6.35
CA GLN A 71 13.52 14.12 7.80
C GLN A 71 12.04 14.37 8.12
N GLY A 72 11.41 15.38 7.50
CA GLY A 72 9.99 15.67 7.69
C GLY A 72 9.07 14.50 7.34
N ILE A 73 9.34 13.79 6.23
CA ILE A 73 8.61 12.55 5.90
C ILE A 73 8.81 11.49 7.00
N THR A 74 10.05 11.31 7.47
CA THR A 74 10.39 10.31 8.49
C THR A 74 9.67 10.62 9.81
N ASP A 75 9.72 11.87 10.26
CA ASP A 75 9.08 12.32 11.49
C ASP A 75 7.57 12.15 11.44
N VAL A 76 6.94 12.50 10.31
CA VAL A 76 5.50 12.31 10.12
C VAL A 76 5.14 10.83 10.15
N ILE A 77 5.89 9.96 9.46
CA ILE A 77 5.65 8.51 9.49
C ILE A 77 5.80 7.96 10.91
N HIS A 78 6.81 8.42 11.65
CA HIS A 78 7.04 8.01 13.05
C HIS A 78 5.95 8.52 14.00
N SER A 79 5.27 9.62 13.66
CA SER A 79 4.12 10.14 14.43
C SER A 79 2.84 9.33 14.22
N VAL A 80 2.74 8.54 13.15
CA VAL A 80 1.54 7.74 12.85
C VAL A 80 1.49 6.56 13.80
N THR A 81 0.52 6.57 14.72
CA THR A 81 0.38 5.47 15.67
C THR A 81 -0.29 4.25 15.03
N PRO A 82 -0.03 3.04 15.55
CA PRO A 82 -0.73 1.84 15.12
C PRO A 82 -2.26 1.96 15.20
N ASP A 83 -2.79 2.69 16.18
CA ASP A 83 -4.24 2.91 16.34
C ASP A 83 -4.88 3.63 15.14
N VAL A 84 -4.16 4.60 14.56
CA VAL A 84 -4.61 5.30 13.34
C VAL A 84 -4.71 4.31 12.18
N LEU A 85 -3.72 3.41 12.06
CA LEU A 85 -3.70 2.39 11.02
C LEU A 85 -4.82 1.35 11.21
N THR A 86 -5.09 0.95 12.45
CA THR A 86 -6.17 0.01 12.78
C THR A 86 -7.53 0.61 12.46
N ARG A 87 -7.79 1.88 12.78
CA ARG A 87 -9.05 2.56 12.44
C ARG A 87 -9.26 2.67 10.93
N VAL A 88 -8.22 3.09 10.21
CA VAL A 88 -8.26 3.15 8.74
C VAL A 88 -8.52 1.78 8.14
N TRP A 89 -8.10 0.70 8.80
CA TRP A 89 -8.37 -0.67 8.36
C TRP A 89 -9.81 -1.11 8.67
N GLU A 90 -10.29 -0.84 9.88
CA GLU A 90 -11.67 -1.15 10.31
C GLU A 90 -12.71 -0.48 9.43
N GLU A 91 -12.54 0.81 9.07
CA GLU A 91 -13.45 1.53 8.16
C GLU A 91 -13.62 0.85 6.80
N LEU A 92 -12.69 0.00 6.39
CA LEU A 92 -12.71 -0.72 5.10
C LEU A 92 -13.35 -2.07 5.19
N ASP A 93 -13.23 -2.72 6.34
CA ASP A 93 -13.91 -3.98 6.58
C ASP A 93 -15.45 -3.76 6.66
N TYR A 94 -15.89 -2.50 6.81
CA TYR A 94 -17.29 -2.08 6.65
C TYR A 94 -17.72 -1.76 5.19
N LEU A 95 -16.79 -1.69 4.23
CA LEU A 95 -17.07 -1.45 2.79
C LEU A 95 -17.12 -2.77 2.01
#